data_AF-A0A8I2CXH0-F1
#
_entry.id   AF-A0A8I2CXH0-F1
#
_cell.length_a   1.000
_cell.length_b   1.000
_cell.length_c   1.000
_cell.angle_alpha   90.00
_cell.angle_beta   90.00
_cell.angle_gamma   90.00
#
_symmetry.space_group_name_H-M   'P 1'
#
loop_
_entity.id
_entity.type
_entity.pdbx_description
1 polymer ?
#
loop_
_entity_poly.entity_id
_entity_poly.type
_entity_poly.pdbx_seq_one_letter_code
_entity_poly.pdbx_strand_id
1 'polypeptide(L)'
;MNRTTAKYLIMGILLLGCGLYFFYHRETETVPDTHDRIETQSPPQRQDAHHEEIGRYEDQVVAAFHEKGREEALDHPKDIEEIKKQVYALTIESVEDIGLLDRVVQTGDTPTRDFWQGDWVSVDDVKDEINGFLLAPQEDGTFIFFPDEATTRTYTFFEGPRTYTYDPAKREFFWETDYYGKRISHRARFINDNVLAMMLISGRKVMLDLYQRKPTEQE
;
A
#
# COMPACT_ATOMS: atom_id res chain seq x y z
N MET A 1 54.26 -14.52 22.90
CA MET A 1 52.85 -14.11 22.73
C MET A 1 52.27 -13.77 24.10
N ASN A 2 51.81 -12.54 24.32
CA ASN A 2 51.34 -12.10 25.64
C ASN A 2 50.03 -12.82 26.02
N ARG A 3 49.85 -13.13 27.30
CA ARG A 3 48.67 -13.85 27.82
C ARG A 3 47.34 -13.16 27.45
N THR A 4 47.35 -11.84 27.31
CA THR A 4 46.21 -11.05 26.83
C THR A 4 45.91 -11.32 25.36
N THR A 5 46.91 -11.35 24.49
CA THR A 5 46.75 -11.63 23.06
C THR A 5 46.23 -13.06 22.81
N ALA A 6 46.67 -14.03 23.62
CA ALA A 6 46.19 -15.40 23.54
C ALA A 6 44.69 -15.53 23.90
N LYS A 7 44.20 -14.75 24.87
CA LYS A 7 42.78 -14.76 25.27
C LYS A 7 41.87 -14.21 24.16
N TYR A 8 42.26 -13.10 23.53
CA TYR A 8 41.47 -12.51 22.44
C TYR A 8 41.44 -13.40 21.19
N LEU A 9 42.53 -14.11 20.90
CA LEU A 9 42.58 -15.07 19.80
C LEU A 9 41.63 -16.25 20.03
N ILE A 10 41.61 -16.81 21.24
CA ILE A 10 40.69 -17.91 21.60
C ILE A 10 39.23 -17.44 21.56
N MET A 11 38.95 -16.24 22.05
CA MET A 11 37.60 -15.67 22.01
C MET A 11 37.12 -15.42 20.57
N GLY A 12 38.03 -14.97 19.68
CA GLY A 12 37.73 -14.82 18.26
C GLY A 12 37.38 -16.14 17.58
N ILE A 13 38.14 -17.21 17.86
CA ILE A 13 37.87 -18.56 17.32
C ILE A 13 36.53 -19.09 17.83
N LEU A 14 36.20 -18.87 19.11
CA LEU A 14 34.91 -19.27 19.68
C LEU A 14 33.72 -18.56 19.03
N LEU A 15 33.82 -17.24 18.83
CA LEU A 15 32.76 -16.46 18.18
C LEU A 15 32.56 -16.89 16.72
N LEU A 16 33.65 -17.17 16.01
CA LEU A 16 33.61 -17.62 14.62
C LEU A 16 33.04 -19.05 14.53
N GLY A 17 33.37 -19.93 15.47
CA GLY A 17 32.78 -21.26 15.59
C GLY A 17 31.27 -21.23 15.90
N CYS A 18 30.82 -20.37 16.82
CA CYS A 18 29.40 -20.20 17.11
C CYS A 18 28.62 -19.62 15.93
N GLY A 19 29.19 -18.65 15.22
CA GLY A 19 28.59 -18.07 14.01
C GLY A 19 28.43 -19.10 12.89
N LEU A 20 29.46 -19.90 12.63
CA LEU A 20 29.39 -20.97 11.64
C LEU A 20 28.41 -22.07 12.05
N TYR A 21 28.35 -22.44 13.33
CA TYR A 21 27.38 -23.41 13.83
C TYR A 21 25.94 -22.94 13.62
N PHE A 22 25.63 -21.68 13.95
CA PHE A 22 24.28 -21.12 13.74
C PHE A 22 23.91 -21.06 12.25
N PHE A 23 24.87 -20.75 11.38
CA PHE A 23 24.65 -20.69 9.94
C PHE A 23 24.38 -22.09 9.35
N TYR A 24 25.19 -23.09 9.73
CA TYR A 24 25.04 -24.47 9.27
C TYR A 24 23.76 -25.15 9.79
N HIS A 25 23.34 -24.81 11.03
CA HIS A 25 22.12 -25.40 11.59
C HIS A 25 20.83 -24.82 10.96
N ARG A 26 20.90 -23.60 10.40
CA ARG A 26 19.78 -22.97 9.71
C ARG A 26 19.52 -23.56 8.31
N GLU A 27 20.53 -24.12 7.66
CA GLU A 27 20.39 -24.77 6.33
C GLU A 27 19.95 -26.25 6.41
N THR A 28 19.85 -26.83 7.60
CA THR A 28 19.55 -28.26 7.79
C THR A 28 18.13 -28.56 8.28
N GLU A 29 17.26 -27.55 8.41
CA GLU A 29 15.82 -27.79 8.58
C GLU A 29 15.22 -28.27 7.25
N THR A 30 15.12 -29.59 7.13
CA THR A 30 14.40 -30.28 6.07
C THR A 30 12.90 -30.03 6.24
N VAL A 31 12.31 -29.37 5.24
CA VAL A 31 10.86 -29.30 5.06
C VAL A 31 10.31 -30.73 4.96
N PRO A 32 9.25 -31.12 5.69
CA PRO A 32 8.66 -32.44 5.53
C PRO A 32 8.05 -32.55 4.13
N ASP A 33 8.61 -33.49 3.37
CA ASP A 33 8.17 -33.92 2.05
C ASP A 33 6.74 -34.48 2.15
N THR A 34 5.79 -33.84 1.45
CA THR A 34 4.43 -34.37 1.27
C THR A 34 4.10 -34.39 -0.20
N HIS A 35 4.73 -35.30 -0.93
CA HIS A 35 4.18 -35.83 -2.17
C HIS A 35 3.36 -37.07 -1.85
N ASP A 36 2.03 -36.97 -1.96
CA ASP A 36 1.25 -38.13 -2.38
C ASP A 36 -0.03 -37.71 -3.15
N ARG A 37 -0.05 -38.13 -4.41
CA ARG A 37 -1.20 -38.57 -5.22
C ARG A 37 -2.25 -37.55 -5.66
N ILE A 38 -2.05 -37.05 -6.88
CA ILE A 38 -3.13 -36.62 -7.79
C ILE A 38 -3.83 -37.89 -8.29
N GLU A 39 -5.00 -38.19 -7.75
CA GLU A 39 -5.94 -39.15 -8.36
C GLU A 39 -7.12 -38.39 -8.95
N THR A 40 -7.21 -38.46 -10.28
CA THR A 40 -8.32 -37.94 -11.08
C THR A 40 -9.59 -38.71 -10.75
N GLN A 41 -10.59 -38.05 -10.16
CA GLN A 41 -11.97 -38.55 -10.14
C GLN A 41 -12.93 -37.49 -10.70
N SER A 42 -13.74 -37.98 -11.64
CA SER A 42 -14.76 -37.27 -12.42
C SER A 42 -15.87 -36.66 -11.55
N PRO A 43 -16.61 -35.65 -12.05
CA PRO A 43 -17.62 -34.94 -11.28
C PRO A 43 -18.94 -35.72 -11.20
N PRO A 44 -19.67 -35.72 -10.06
CA PRO A 44 -21.05 -36.15 -10.04
C PRO A 44 -22.01 -34.99 -10.37
N GLN A 45 -22.95 -35.27 -11.27
CA GLN A 45 -24.10 -34.42 -11.58
C GLN A 45 -25.19 -34.51 -10.48
N ARG A 46 -25.71 -33.32 -10.12
CA ARG A 46 -27.07 -32.91 -9.69
C ARG A 46 -27.89 -33.80 -8.73
N GLN A 47 -28.41 -33.15 -7.68
CA GLN A 47 -29.86 -33.07 -7.44
C GLN A 47 -30.23 -31.86 -6.56
N ASP A 48 -31.28 -31.15 -6.98
CA ASP A 48 -31.88 -29.98 -6.36
C ASP A 48 -32.56 -30.27 -5.01
N ALA A 49 -32.58 -29.23 -4.16
CA ALA A 49 -33.66 -28.82 -3.22
C ALA A 49 -33.12 -28.44 -1.83
N HIS A 50 -32.99 -27.13 -1.55
CA HIS A 50 -33.91 -26.40 -0.67
C HIS A 50 -33.48 -24.93 -0.54
N HIS A 51 -34.50 -24.08 -0.59
CA HIS A 51 -34.50 -22.62 -0.61
C HIS A 51 -34.34 -22.03 0.80
N GLU A 52 -33.90 -20.77 0.84
CA GLU A 52 -34.11 -19.75 1.91
C GLU A 52 -33.44 -19.93 3.28
N GLU A 53 -32.41 -19.11 3.56
CA GLU A 53 -32.34 -18.13 4.68
C GLU A 53 -30.88 -17.68 4.94
N ILE A 54 -30.22 -17.01 3.99
CA ILE A 54 -29.01 -16.22 4.29
C ILE A 54 -29.07 -14.91 3.50
N GLY A 55 -30.14 -14.13 3.74
CA GLY A 55 -30.39 -12.85 3.07
C GLY A 55 -30.77 -11.72 4.03
N ARG A 56 -30.50 -11.88 5.34
CA ARG A 56 -30.92 -10.89 6.36
C ARG A 56 -29.83 -10.43 7.32
N TYR A 57 -28.63 -11.01 7.26
CA TYR A 57 -27.54 -10.64 8.17
C TYR A 57 -26.50 -9.69 7.55
N GLU A 58 -26.45 -9.52 6.22
CA GLU A 58 -25.57 -8.51 5.59
C GLU A 58 -26.23 -7.13 5.55
N ASP A 59 -27.54 -7.03 5.27
CA ASP A 59 -28.23 -5.74 5.21
C ASP A 59 -28.33 -5.02 6.57
N GLN A 60 -28.33 -5.75 7.69
CA GLN A 60 -28.45 -5.14 9.02
C GLN A 60 -27.13 -4.53 9.53
N VAL A 61 -25.98 -5.02 9.03
CA VAL A 61 -24.68 -4.44 9.39
C VAL A 61 -24.42 -3.20 8.54
N VAL A 62 -24.84 -3.19 7.26
CA VAL A 62 -24.74 -1.99 6.41
C VAL A 62 -25.67 -0.86 6.90
N ALA A 63 -26.89 -1.19 7.34
CA ALA A 63 -27.83 -0.19 7.87
C ALA A 63 -27.38 0.40 9.22
N ALA A 64 -26.76 -0.39 10.11
CA ALA A 64 -26.34 0.07 11.43
C ALA A 64 -25.09 0.99 11.41
N PHE A 65 -24.29 0.97 10.34
CA PHE A 65 -23.19 1.93 10.14
C PHE A 65 -23.65 3.25 9.49
N HIS A 66 -24.84 3.30 8.89
CA HIS A 66 -25.39 4.52 8.29
C HIS A 66 -26.17 5.42 9.27
N GLU A 67 -26.54 4.94 10.45
CA GLU A 67 -27.46 5.68 11.36
C GLU A 67 -26.77 6.53 12.44
N LYS A 68 -25.45 6.75 12.35
CA LYS A 68 -24.72 7.59 13.33
C LYS A 68 -23.68 8.53 12.71
N GLY A 69 -24.00 9.06 11.54
CA GLY A 69 -23.39 10.26 11.00
C GLY A 69 -24.47 10.94 10.19
N ARG A 70 -25.09 11.98 10.75
CA ARG A 70 -25.83 12.95 9.95
C ARG A 70 -24.86 13.36 8.84
N GLU A 71 -25.12 12.96 7.59
CA GLU A 71 -24.40 13.46 6.41
C GLU A 71 -24.64 14.98 6.41
N GLU A 72 -23.76 15.72 7.09
CA GLU A 72 -23.47 17.08 6.68
C GLU A 72 -23.09 16.96 5.22
N ALA A 73 -23.80 17.69 4.35
CA ALA A 73 -23.42 17.79 2.95
C ALA A 73 -21.94 18.17 2.93
N LEU A 74 -21.08 17.21 2.58
CA LEU A 74 -19.66 17.43 2.54
C LEU A 74 -19.45 18.44 1.42
N ASP A 75 -19.01 19.64 1.81
CA ASP A 75 -18.52 20.61 0.84
C ASP A 75 -17.37 19.92 0.10
N HIS A 76 -17.37 19.96 -1.22
CA HIS A 76 -16.34 19.34 -2.06
C HIS A 76 -15.46 20.45 -2.63
N PRO A 77 -14.57 21.04 -1.81
CA PRO A 77 -13.74 22.15 -2.24
C PRO A 77 -12.77 21.68 -3.32
N LYS A 78 -12.52 22.55 -4.30
CA LYS A 78 -11.40 22.39 -5.23
C LYS A 78 -10.09 22.93 -4.66
N ASP A 79 -10.20 23.76 -3.61
CA ASP A 79 -9.06 24.36 -2.93
C ASP A 79 -8.27 23.32 -2.13
N ILE A 80 -6.95 23.32 -2.29
CA ILE A 80 -6.08 22.30 -1.69
C ILE A 80 -6.03 22.41 -0.15
N GLU A 81 -6.11 23.61 0.40
CA GLU A 81 -6.04 23.81 1.86
C GLU A 81 -7.29 23.29 2.55
N GLU A 82 -8.46 23.44 1.93
CA GLU A 82 -9.69 22.82 2.44
C GLU A 82 -9.70 21.30 2.26
N ILE A 83 -9.18 20.76 1.15
CA ILE A 83 -9.03 19.31 0.96
C ILE A 83 -8.10 18.72 2.03
N LYS A 84 -6.96 19.35 2.31
CA LYS A 84 -6.04 18.94 3.39
C LYS A 84 -6.77 18.83 4.72
N LYS A 85 -7.51 19.88 5.11
CA LYS A 85 -8.28 19.88 6.37
C LYS A 85 -9.26 18.71 6.43
N GLN A 86 -10.01 18.46 5.36
CA GLN A 86 -10.97 17.37 5.32
C GLN A 86 -10.29 16.00 5.41
N VAL A 87 -9.23 15.77 4.62
CA VAL A 87 -8.51 14.49 4.59
C VAL A 87 -7.85 14.19 5.93
N TYR A 88 -7.13 15.15 6.52
CA TYR A 88 -6.46 14.90 7.81
C TYR A 88 -7.44 14.80 8.98
N ALA A 89 -8.62 15.42 8.89
CA ALA A 89 -9.69 15.23 9.88
C ALA A 89 -10.25 13.80 9.91
N LEU A 90 -10.03 12.99 8.86
CA LEU A 90 -10.41 11.58 8.85
C LEU A 90 -9.51 10.71 9.73
N THR A 91 -8.34 11.20 10.13
CA THR A 91 -7.40 10.48 11.02
C THR A 91 -7.11 9.05 10.58
N ILE A 92 -6.78 8.87 9.29
CA ILE A 92 -6.48 7.56 8.70
C ILE A 92 -5.11 7.10 9.19
N GLU A 93 -5.08 6.20 10.17
CA GLU A 93 -3.84 5.66 10.76
C GLU A 93 -3.67 4.15 10.51
N SER A 94 -4.76 3.48 10.14
CA SER A 94 -4.80 2.04 9.92
C SER A 94 -5.48 1.63 8.60
N VAL A 95 -5.24 0.39 8.19
CA VAL A 95 -5.84 -0.17 6.96
C VAL A 95 -7.37 -0.21 7.02
N GLU A 96 -7.94 -0.31 8.22
CA GLU A 96 -9.38 -0.28 8.43
C GLU A 96 -9.99 1.11 8.16
N ASP A 97 -9.20 2.17 8.28
CA ASP A 97 -9.64 3.56 8.12
C ASP A 97 -9.61 4.02 6.65
N ILE A 98 -8.97 3.27 5.75
CA ILE A 98 -8.78 3.67 4.34
C ILE A 98 -10.12 3.98 3.65
N GLY A 99 -11.19 3.26 4.00
CA GLY A 99 -12.53 3.49 3.45
C GLY A 99 -13.12 4.86 3.82
N LEU A 100 -12.64 5.52 4.88
CA LEU A 100 -13.08 6.87 5.24
C LEU A 100 -12.73 7.90 4.17
N LEU A 101 -11.71 7.62 3.36
CA LEU A 101 -11.31 8.49 2.25
C LEU A 101 -12.43 8.67 1.22
N ASP A 102 -13.36 7.72 1.11
CA ASP A 102 -14.52 7.79 0.21
C ASP A 102 -15.37 9.05 0.44
N ARG A 103 -15.39 9.56 1.68
CA ARG A 103 -16.15 10.75 2.06
C ARG A 103 -15.64 12.02 1.38
N VAL A 104 -14.34 12.09 1.10
CA VAL A 104 -13.70 13.29 0.53
C VAL A 104 -13.39 13.13 -0.94
N VAL A 105 -13.50 11.93 -1.51
CA VAL A 105 -13.31 11.68 -2.94
C VAL A 105 -14.40 12.36 -3.76
N GLN A 106 -13.98 13.16 -4.73
CA GLN A 106 -14.82 14.03 -5.57
C GLN A 106 -14.81 13.58 -7.04
N THR A 107 -14.20 12.44 -7.35
CA THR A 107 -14.01 11.98 -8.74
C THR A 107 -15.30 11.52 -9.42
N GLY A 108 -16.42 11.37 -8.68
CA GLY A 108 -17.69 10.88 -9.21
C GLY A 108 -17.49 9.54 -9.92
N ASP A 109 -18.08 9.34 -11.10
CA ASP A 109 -17.86 8.15 -11.94
C ASP A 109 -16.73 8.33 -12.98
N THR A 110 -15.93 9.41 -12.85
CA THR A 110 -14.91 9.74 -13.86
C THR A 110 -13.83 8.65 -13.92
N PRO A 111 -13.32 8.30 -15.13
CA PRO A 111 -12.21 7.38 -15.28
C PRO A 111 -10.94 7.94 -14.65
N THR A 112 -10.65 7.52 -13.42
CA THR A 112 -9.50 8.03 -12.66
C THR A 112 -8.17 7.65 -13.31
N ARG A 113 -8.15 6.62 -14.16
CA ARG A 113 -6.96 6.22 -14.92
C ARG A 113 -6.35 7.37 -15.73
N ASP A 114 -7.18 8.29 -16.22
CA ASP A 114 -6.73 9.40 -17.07
C ASP A 114 -6.09 10.53 -16.25
N PHE A 115 -6.37 10.58 -14.94
CA PHE A 115 -5.77 11.58 -14.05
C PHE A 115 -4.31 11.26 -13.73
N TRP A 116 -3.81 10.04 -13.96
CA TRP A 116 -2.46 9.63 -13.53
C TRP A 116 -1.31 10.32 -14.26
N GLN A 117 -1.50 10.85 -15.46
CA GLN A 117 -0.37 11.36 -16.23
C GLN A 117 0.23 12.65 -15.61
N GLY A 118 1.55 12.73 -15.47
CA GLY A 118 2.25 13.99 -15.19
C GLY A 118 2.92 14.04 -13.83
N ASP A 119 3.36 15.25 -13.46
CA ASP A 119 4.17 15.50 -12.29
C ASP A 119 3.32 15.84 -11.06
N TRP A 120 3.69 15.26 -9.93
CA TRP A 120 3.01 15.39 -8.66
C TRP A 120 3.97 15.85 -7.58
N VAL A 121 3.49 16.73 -6.70
CA VAL A 121 4.27 17.32 -5.62
C VAL A 121 3.51 17.21 -4.32
N SER A 122 4.21 16.78 -3.27
CA SER A 122 3.66 16.74 -1.92
C SER A 122 3.28 18.14 -1.48
N VAL A 123 2.07 18.27 -0.97
CA VAL A 123 1.57 19.53 -0.41
C VAL A 123 1.56 19.53 1.11
N ASP A 124 1.99 18.44 1.77
CA ASP A 124 2.03 18.36 3.22
C ASP A 124 2.94 19.43 3.83
N ASP A 125 2.43 20.21 4.79
CA ASP A 125 3.11 21.41 5.32
C ASP A 125 4.22 21.10 6.34
N VAL A 126 4.35 19.84 6.77
CA VAL A 126 5.21 19.42 7.89
C VAL A 126 6.51 18.76 7.42
N LYS A 127 6.81 18.78 6.12
CA LYS A 127 8.02 18.14 5.56
C LYS A 127 9.15 19.14 5.38
N ASP A 128 10.34 18.77 5.83
CA ASP A 128 11.57 19.56 5.66
C ASP A 128 11.99 19.67 4.18
N GLU A 129 11.62 18.67 3.37
CA GLU A 129 11.90 18.61 1.95
C GLU A 129 10.63 18.26 1.18
N ILE A 130 10.29 19.09 0.19
CA ILE A 130 9.18 18.83 -0.72
C ILE A 130 9.60 17.69 -1.63
N ASN A 131 8.85 16.60 -1.60
CA ASN A 131 9.06 15.44 -2.44
C ASN A 131 7.95 15.31 -3.50
N GLY A 132 8.20 14.50 -4.51
CA GLY A 132 7.31 14.37 -5.66
C GLY A 132 7.70 13.24 -6.58
N PHE A 133 6.96 13.10 -7.67
CA PHE A 133 7.16 12.02 -8.62
C PHE A 133 6.51 12.33 -9.97
N LEU A 134 6.99 11.63 -10.99
CA LEU A 134 6.35 11.57 -12.30
C LEU A 134 5.62 10.24 -12.45
N LEU A 135 4.43 10.28 -13.03
CA LEU A 135 3.68 9.10 -13.44
C LEU A 135 3.53 9.06 -14.96
N ALA A 136 3.97 7.96 -15.56
CA ALA A 136 3.86 7.72 -16.99
C ALA A 136 3.00 6.47 -17.29
N PRO A 137 1.93 6.60 -18.11
CA PRO A 137 1.15 5.44 -18.55
C PRO A 137 1.98 4.51 -19.43
N GLN A 138 1.64 3.22 -19.42
CA GLN A 138 2.16 2.21 -20.33
C GLN A 138 1.05 1.69 -21.26
N GLU A 139 1.44 1.07 -22.38
CA GLU A 139 0.50 0.51 -23.36
C GLU A 139 -0.31 -0.67 -22.77
N ASP A 140 0.25 -1.40 -21.81
CA ASP A 140 -0.39 -2.52 -21.13
C ASP A 140 -1.38 -2.10 -20.02
N GLY A 141 -1.50 -0.79 -19.77
CA GLY A 141 -2.36 -0.20 -18.76
C GLY A 141 -1.83 -0.19 -17.34
N THR A 142 -0.57 -0.58 -17.16
CA THR A 142 0.20 -0.23 -15.96
C THR A 142 0.72 1.21 -16.05
N PHE A 143 1.30 1.68 -14.94
CA PHE A 143 1.90 3.01 -14.84
C PHE A 143 3.27 2.89 -14.21
N ILE A 144 4.24 3.66 -14.70
CA ILE A 144 5.55 3.74 -14.07
C ILE A 144 5.58 4.99 -13.18
N PHE A 145 5.86 4.76 -11.90
CA PHE A 145 6.13 5.76 -10.89
C PHE A 145 7.62 6.04 -10.84
N PHE A 146 8.00 7.27 -11.16
CA PHE A 146 9.36 7.78 -11.10
C PHE A 146 9.50 8.70 -9.90
N PRO A 147 10.00 8.21 -8.75
CA PRO A 147 10.24 9.07 -7.59
C PRO A 147 11.33 10.10 -7.92
N ASP A 148 11.17 11.31 -7.41
CA ASP A 148 12.26 12.28 -7.43
C ASP A 148 13.34 11.93 -6.38
N GLU A 149 14.44 12.69 -6.39
CA GLU A 149 15.56 12.47 -5.48
C GLU A 149 15.17 12.65 -4.00
N ALA A 150 14.25 13.56 -3.70
CA ALA A 150 13.74 13.76 -2.35
C ALA A 150 12.92 12.56 -1.87
N THR A 151 12.09 11.99 -2.74
CA THR A 151 11.25 10.82 -2.47
C THR A 151 12.10 9.58 -2.22
N THR A 152 13.11 9.34 -3.06
CA THR A 152 14.03 8.20 -2.87
C THR A 152 14.83 8.31 -1.56
N ARG A 153 15.20 9.52 -1.14
CA ARG A 153 15.82 9.77 0.17
C ARG A 153 14.87 9.61 1.34
N THR A 154 13.62 10.05 1.20
CA THR A 154 12.59 9.95 2.25
C THR A 154 12.18 8.50 2.51
N TYR A 155 12.05 7.71 1.45
CA TYR A 155 11.50 6.37 1.48
C TYR A 155 12.49 5.36 0.90
N THR A 156 13.23 4.68 1.78
CA THR A 156 14.35 3.80 1.40
C THR A 156 13.99 2.61 0.51
N PHE A 157 12.72 2.24 0.40
CA PHE A 157 12.23 1.18 -0.49
C PHE A 157 11.93 1.68 -1.92
N PHE A 158 11.92 3.00 -2.13
CA PHE A 158 11.96 3.61 -3.47
C PHE A 158 13.41 3.83 -3.89
N GLU A 159 14.05 2.75 -4.35
CA GLU A 159 15.40 2.80 -4.90
C GLU A 159 15.42 3.20 -6.39
N GLY A 160 14.25 3.34 -7.01
CA GLY A 160 14.09 3.66 -8.43
C GLY A 160 12.64 3.53 -8.89
N PRO A 161 12.41 3.56 -10.22
CA PRO A 161 11.08 3.49 -10.79
C PRO A 161 10.32 2.21 -10.42
N ARG A 162 9.01 2.32 -10.20
CA ARG A 162 8.14 1.18 -9.82
C ARG A 162 6.93 1.10 -10.74
N THR A 163 6.53 -0.11 -11.09
CA THR A 163 5.33 -0.35 -11.90
C THR A 163 4.11 -0.54 -11.01
N TYR A 164 3.11 0.33 -11.18
CA TYR A 164 1.83 0.30 -10.49
C TYR A 164 0.78 -0.37 -11.34
N THR A 165 -0.09 -1.13 -10.67
CA THR A 165 -1.27 -1.74 -11.28
C THR A 165 -2.53 -0.98 -10.84
N TYR A 166 -3.49 -0.85 -11.75
CA TYR A 166 -4.79 -0.28 -11.42
C TYR A 166 -5.73 -1.33 -10.80
N ASP A 167 -6.31 -1.02 -9.65
CA ASP A 167 -7.42 -1.77 -9.05
C ASP A 167 -8.73 -1.04 -9.40
N PRO A 168 -9.55 -1.55 -10.35
CA PRO A 168 -10.78 -0.90 -10.76
C PRO A 168 -11.87 -0.92 -9.68
N ALA A 169 -11.85 -1.89 -8.76
CA ALA A 169 -12.85 -1.99 -7.70
C ALA A 169 -12.65 -0.91 -6.65
N LYS A 170 -11.39 -0.61 -6.32
CA LYS A 170 -11.03 0.44 -5.36
C LYS A 170 -10.73 1.78 -6.01
N ARG A 171 -10.63 1.81 -7.35
CA ARG A 171 -10.27 2.98 -8.16
C ARG A 171 -8.95 3.60 -7.70
N GLU A 172 -8.02 2.75 -7.32
CA GLU A 172 -6.70 3.10 -6.83
C GLU A 172 -5.64 2.39 -7.66
N PHE A 173 -4.43 2.93 -7.62
CA PHE A 173 -3.28 2.27 -8.18
C PHE A 173 -2.40 1.82 -7.05
N PHE A 174 -1.75 0.68 -7.23
CA PHE A 174 -0.94 0.13 -6.18
C PHE A 174 0.30 -0.55 -6.70
N TRP A 175 1.30 -0.55 -5.84
CA TRP A 175 2.50 -1.34 -5.96
C TRP A 175 2.77 -1.98 -4.60
N GLU A 176 3.37 -3.17 -4.60
CA GLU A 176 3.70 -3.89 -3.38
C GLU A 176 5.10 -4.48 -3.47
N THR A 177 5.76 -4.56 -2.33
CA THR A 177 7.04 -5.23 -2.17
C THR A 177 7.12 -5.93 -0.83
N ASP A 178 7.97 -6.94 -0.75
CA ASP A 178 8.47 -7.43 0.52
C ASP A 178 9.74 -6.65 0.88
N TYR A 179 9.80 -6.12 2.10
CA TYR A 179 10.98 -5.47 2.66
C TYR A 179 11.32 -6.12 4.02
N TYR A 180 12.33 -6.98 4.03
CA TYR A 180 12.77 -7.77 5.20
C TYR A 180 11.65 -8.62 5.85
N GLY A 181 10.84 -9.30 5.04
CA GLY A 181 9.72 -10.14 5.49
C GLY A 181 8.47 -9.36 5.87
N LYS A 182 8.45 -8.05 5.61
CA LYS A 182 7.28 -7.19 5.82
C LYS A 182 6.74 -6.75 4.46
N ARG A 183 5.48 -7.07 4.18
CA ARG A 183 4.77 -6.54 3.01
C ARG A 183 4.55 -5.04 3.20
N ILE A 184 5.08 -4.28 2.26
CA ILE A 184 4.83 -2.86 2.09
C ILE A 184 3.95 -2.70 0.87
N SER A 185 2.85 -1.97 1.00
CA SER A 185 1.99 -1.59 -0.11
C SER A 185 2.00 -0.07 -0.23
N HIS A 186 2.22 0.42 -1.44
CA HIS A 186 2.05 1.83 -1.74
C HIS A 186 0.87 1.96 -2.68
N ARG A 187 -0.10 2.76 -2.26
CA ARG A 187 -1.36 2.95 -2.96
C ARG A 187 -1.54 4.41 -3.26
N ALA A 188 -2.18 4.70 -4.37
CA ALA A 188 -2.61 6.04 -4.62
C ALA A 188 -4.01 6.14 -5.20
N ARG A 189 -4.70 7.15 -4.71
CA ARG A 189 -6.11 7.36 -4.96
C ARG A 189 -6.38 8.84 -5.15
N PHE A 190 -7.16 9.18 -6.15
CA PHE A 190 -7.50 10.58 -6.37
C PHE A 190 -8.62 11.03 -5.49
N ILE A 191 -8.41 12.22 -4.95
CA ILE A 191 -9.47 13.02 -4.36
C ILE A 191 -10.21 13.74 -5.49
N ASN A 192 -9.49 14.35 -6.42
CA ASN A 192 -10.04 14.93 -7.65
C ASN A 192 -9.02 14.85 -8.80
N ASP A 193 -9.27 15.55 -9.90
CA ASP A 193 -8.41 15.56 -11.10
C ASP A 193 -7.01 16.17 -10.88
N ASN A 194 -6.82 16.91 -9.78
CA ASN A 194 -5.59 17.63 -9.47
C ASN A 194 -5.00 17.31 -8.10
N VAL A 195 -5.67 16.48 -7.29
CA VAL A 195 -5.26 16.13 -5.93
C VAL A 195 -5.36 14.62 -5.73
N LEU A 196 -4.29 14.06 -5.20
CA LEU A 196 -4.13 12.63 -4.97
C LEU A 196 -3.70 12.40 -3.51
N ALA A 197 -4.16 11.30 -2.93
CA ALA A 197 -3.67 10.76 -1.68
C ALA A 197 -2.77 9.55 -1.96
N MET A 198 -1.51 9.63 -1.55
CA MET A 198 -0.61 8.47 -1.49
C MET A 198 -0.73 7.85 -0.09
N MET A 199 -0.84 6.54 -0.03
CA MET A 199 -0.91 5.77 1.21
C MET A 199 0.21 4.74 1.21
N LEU A 200 1.12 4.87 2.17
CA LEU A 200 2.12 3.86 2.47
C LEU A 200 1.62 2.97 3.60
N ILE A 201 1.48 1.68 3.30
CA ILE A 201 0.94 0.68 4.20
C ILE A 201 2.06 -0.28 4.61
N SER A 202 2.28 -0.41 5.91
CA SER A 202 3.21 -1.38 6.50
C SER A 202 2.48 -2.20 7.56
N GLY A 203 2.17 -3.46 7.24
CA GLY A 203 1.28 -4.27 8.07
C GLY A 203 -0.10 -3.64 8.16
N ARG A 204 -0.49 -3.17 9.36
CA ARG A 204 -1.76 -2.46 9.60
C ARG A 204 -1.64 -0.95 9.58
N LYS A 205 -0.43 -0.40 9.69
CA LYS A 205 -0.21 1.04 9.79
C LYS A 205 -0.29 1.67 8.41
N VAL A 206 -0.98 2.80 8.32
CA VAL A 206 -1.07 3.64 7.12
C VAL A 206 -0.39 4.97 7.41
N MET A 207 0.42 5.43 6.48
CA MET A 207 0.89 6.81 6.42
C MET A 207 0.32 7.43 5.15
N LEU A 208 -0.41 8.53 5.30
CA LEU A 208 -1.09 9.21 4.22
C LEU A 208 -0.43 10.55 3.96
N ASP A 209 -0.12 10.78 2.69
CA ASP A 209 0.44 12.02 2.17
C ASP A 209 -0.45 12.55 1.03
N LEU A 210 -0.59 13.87 0.93
CA LEU A 210 -1.32 14.51 -0.16
C LEU A 210 -0.36 15.10 -1.20
N TYR A 211 -0.72 14.92 -2.46
CA TYR A 211 0.01 15.47 -3.60
C TYR A 211 -0.93 16.25 -4.51
N GLN A 212 -0.43 17.36 -5.03
CA GLN A 212 -1.11 18.15 -6.04
C GLN A 212 -0.35 18.02 -7.37
N ARG A 213 -1.10 17.99 -8.47
CA ARG A 213 -0.53 18.00 -9.81
C ARG A 213 0.22 19.31 -10.01
N LYS A 214 1.47 19.25 -10.48
CA LYS A 214 2.15 20.48 -10.91
C LYS A 214 1.34 21.09 -12.05
N PRO A 215 1.17 22.42 -12.08
CA PRO A 215 0.70 23.08 -13.29
C PRO A 215 1.64 22.67 -14.42
N THR A 216 1.10 22.01 -15.44
CA THR A 216 1.83 21.84 -16.68
C THR A 216 2.03 23.26 -17.21
N GLU A 217 3.27 23.74 -17.26
CA GLU A 217 3.61 24.95 -18.02
C GLU A 217 3.26 24.65 -19.49
N GLN A 218 2.01 24.91 -19.88
CA GLN A 218 1.59 24.84 -21.26
C GLN A 218 1.87 26.20 -21.91
N GLU A 219 2.97 26.17 -22.68
CA GLU A 219 3.41 27.04 -23.79
C GLU A 219 3.84 28.49 -23.51
#